data_AF-M5SXW4-F1
#
_entry.id   AF-M5SXW4-F1
#
_cell.length_a   1.000
_cell.length_b   1.000
_cell.length_c   1.000
_cell.angle_alpha   90.00
_cell.angle_beta   90.00
_cell.angle_gamma   90.00
#
_symmetry.space_group_name_H-M   'P 1'
#
loop_
_entity.id
_entity.type
_entity.pdbx_description
1 polymer ?
#
loop_
_entity_poly.entity_id
_entity_poly.type
_entity_poly.pdbx_seq_one_letter_code
_entity_poly.pdbx_strand_id
1 'polypeptide(L)'
;MLRLLSLIEPLNPSTYHRVFSHRRWHAGRFAKVIATFVIDRFYPDGIVRVVGDETVDGHRGKKVYGKARHRDAVQSTHSHTVYRYGHKWVVLAVLIQLPGVGRPMALPLLIALYRDQKTNAAEGRRHKTQAQLMCGLLALLMRWFPQRKFAFAGDNVSGTHQMCRFAYRHRRQLSPVRKFIADVNLYRPPPRRKLGINGRPRIKGASLPKPCEIVGSRRGGR
;
A
#
# COMPACT_ATOMS: atom_id res chain seq x y z
N MET A 1 -1.95 -19.83 8.36
CA MET A 1 -2.59 -21.04 7.81
C MET A 1 -1.87 -22.32 8.25
N LEU A 2 -0.61 -22.58 7.86
CA LEU A 2 0.11 -23.82 8.26
C LEU A 2 0.49 -23.89 9.77
N ARG A 3 0.80 -22.76 10.42
CA ARG A 3 0.95 -22.68 11.89
C ARG A 3 -0.37 -22.76 12.66
N LEU A 4 -1.51 -22.56 12.00
CA LEU A 4 -2.82 -22.78 12.61
C LEU A 4 -3.23 -24.24 12.46
N LEU A 5 -2.85 -24.90 11.35
CA LEU A 5 -2.97 -26.35 11.21
C LEU A 5 -2.17 -27.09 12.28
N SER A 6 -1.00 -26.59 12.69
CA SER A 6 -0.26 -27.17 13.82
C SER A 6 -0.95 -27.03 15.19
N LEU A 7 -2.01 -26.23 15.30
CA LEU A 7 -2.86 -26.16 16.49
C LEU A 7 -4.01 -27.18 16.45
N ILE A 8 -4.27 -27.76 15.27
CA ILE A 8 -5.36 -28.72 15.04
C ILE A 8 -4.79 -30.15 14.89
N GLU A 9 -3.61 -30.29 14.29
CA GLU A 9 -2.90 -31.56 14.13
C GLU A 9 -1.38 -31.40 14.40
N PRO A 10 -0.71 -32.40 14.99
CA PRO A 10 0.74 -32.36 15.19
C PRO A 10 1.47 -32.32 13.84
N LEU A 11 2.06 -31.18 13.52
CA LEU A 11 2.80 -30.98 12.28
C LEU A 11 4.31 -31.02 12.59
N ASN A 12 5.03 -31.97 12.00
CA ASN A 12 6.48 -32.01 12.12
C ASN A 12 7.08 -30.71 11.51
N PRO A 13 7.92 -29.96 12.26
CA PRO A 13 8.55 -28.74 11.76
C PRO A 13 9.31 -28.93 10.43
N SER A 14 9.86 -30.12 10.20
CA SER A 14 10.52 -30.45 8.93
C SER A 14 9.56 -30.44 7.72
N THR A 15 8.30 -30.81 7.90
CA THR A 15 7.26 -30.72 6.85
C THR A 15 7.03 -29.28 6.43
N TYR A 16 7.00 -28.35 7.40
CA TYR A 16 6.93 -26.91 7.12
C TYR A 16 8.12 -26.46 6.27
N HIS A 17 9.33 -26.79 6.68
CA HIS A 17 10.53 -26.41 5.93
C HIS A 17 10.53 -26.99 4.51
N ARG A 18 10.09 -28.25 4.32
CA ARG A 18 10.03 -28.91 3.00
C ARG A 18 9.09 -28.22 2.02
N VAL A 19 7.96 -27.65 2.48
CA VAL A 19 7.07 -26.85 1.63
C VAL A 19 7.80 -25.64 1.05
N PHE A 20 8.58 -24.93 1.86
CA PHE A 20 9.30 -23.73 1.42
C PHE A 20 10.61 -24.02 0.67
N SER A 21 11.26 -25.14 0.95
CA SER A 21 12.58 -25.49 0.40
C SER A 21 12.55 -26.43 -0.81
N HIS A 22 11.64 -27.41 -0.84
CA HIS A 22 11.66 -28.50 -1.82
C HIS A 22 10.50 -28.44 -2.82
N ARG A 23 9.39 -27.79 -2.49
CA ARG A 23 8.25 -27.67 -3.41
C ARG A 23 8.43 -26.46 -4.32
N ARG A 24 8.11 -26.62 -5.61
CA ARG A 24 8.04 -25.51 -6.56
C ARG A 24 6.63 -24.93 -6.49
N TRP A 25 6.49 -23.73 -5.93
CA TRP A 25 5.22 -23.01 -5.88
C TRP A 25 5.40 -21.59 -6.41
N HIS A 26 4.35 -21.06 -7.03
CA HIS A 26 4.33 -19.70 -7.54
C HIS A 26 3.59 -18.82 -6.53
N ALA A 27 4.32 -17.99 -5.79
CA ALA A 27 3.76 -17.14 -4.73
C ALA A 27 2.56 -16.31 -5.21
N GLY A 28 2.61 -15.77 -6.43
CA GLY A 28 1.48 -15.03 -7.00
C GLY A 28 0.23 -15.86 -7.28
N ARG A 29 0.37 -17.16 -7.61
CA ARG A 29 -0.79 -18.05 -7.84
C ARG A 29 -1.41 -18.42 -6.50
N PHE A 30 -0.58 -18.76 -5.53
CA PHE A 30 -1.02 -19.04 -4.17
C PHE A 30 -1.75 -17.84 -3.55
N ALA A 31 -1.17 -16.65 -3.67
CA ALA A 31 -1.80 -15.41 -3.21
C ALA A 31 -3.14 -15.15 -3.91
N LYS A 32 -3.26 -15.44 -5.22
CA LYS A 32 -4.53 -15.32 -5.94
C LYS A 32 -5.60 -16.25 -5.37
N VAL A 33 -5.26 -17.53 -5.13
CA VAL A 33 -6.21 -18.50 -4.56
C VAL A 33 -6.70 -18.07 -3.18
N ILE A 34 -5.78 -17.62 -2.31
CA ILE A 34 -6.16 -17.10 -0.99
C ILE A 34 -7.02 -15.84 -1.13
N ALA A 35 -6.62 -14.90 -1.98
CA ALA A 35 -7.38 -13.66 -2.18
C ALA A 35 -8.80 -13.93 -2.68
N THR A 36 -8.96 -14.90 -3.60
CA THR A 36 -10.28 -15.32 -4.09
C THR A 36 -11.11 -15.89 -2.95
N PHE A 37 -10.59 -16.87 -2.21
CA PHE A 37 -11.29 -17.45 -1.05
C PHE A 37 -11.73 -16.39 -0.02
N VAL A 38 -10.82 -15.47 0.33
CA VAL A 38 -11.11 -14.43 1.33
C VAL A 38 -12.15 -13.44 0.81
N ILE A 39 -12.02 -12.97 -0.43
CA ILE A 39 -12.96 -11.99 -0.99
C ILE A 39 -14.34 -12.63 -1.15
N ASP A 40 -14.44 -13.85 -1.67
CA ASP A 40 -15.73 -14.51 -1.86
C ASP A 40 -16.43 -14.80 -0.52
N ARG A 41 -15.66 -15.12 0.54
CA ARG A 41 -16.20 -15.42 1.86
C ARG A 41 -16.64 -14.20 2.67
N PHE A 42 -15.88 -13.10 2.59
CA PHE A 42 -16.04 -11.93 3.46
C PHE A 42 -16.58 -10.69 2.74
N TYR A 43 -16.60 -10.70 1.41
CA TYR A 43 -17.13 -9.65 0.55
C TYR A 43 -17.98 -10.28 -0.57
N PRO A 44 -19.10 -10.95 -0.23
CA PRO A 44 -20.01 -11.50 -1.24
C PRO A 44 -20.46 -10.38 -2.20
N ASP A 45 -20.76 -9.21 -1.65
CA ASP A 45 -21.16 -8.00 -2.37
C ASP A 45 -20.44 -6.73 -1.86
N GLY A 46 -20.62 -5.65 -2.62
CA GLY A 46 -20.16 -4.32 -2.22
C GLY A 46 -18.70 -4.02 -2.55
N ILE A 47 -18.15 -3.03 -1.83
CA ILE A 47 -16.80 -2.50 -2.06
C ILE A 47 -15.82 -3.22 -1.14
N VAL A 48 -14.80 -3.84 -1.73
CA VAL A 48 -13.73 -4.51 -0.98
C VAL A 48 -12.83 -3.47 -0.36
N ARG A 49 -12.76 -3.42 0.97
CA ARG A 49 -11.90 -2.48 1.68
C ARG A 49 -10.51 -3.08 1.85
N VAL A 50 -9.50 -2.39 1.36
CA VAL A 50 -8.10 -2.80 1.45
C VAL A 50 -7.27 -1.71 2.12
N VAL A 51 -6.27 -2.13 2.87
CA VAL A 51 -5.32 -1.26 3.55
C VAL A 51 -3.91 -1.55 3.11
N GLY A 52 -3.13 -0.50 2.93
CA GLY A 52 -1.72 -0.57 2.57
C GLY A 52 -0.85 -0.03 3.68
N ASP A 53 0.14 -0.81 4.08
CA ASP A 53 1.12 -0.40 5.10
C ASP A 53 2.53 -0.84 4.72
N GLU A 54 3.53 -0.23 5.35
CA GLU A 54 4.92 -0.61 5.26
C GLU A 54 5.46 -1.05 6.61
N THR A 55 6.10 -2.21 6.65
CA THR A 55 6.68 -2.74 7.87
C THR A 55 8.13 -3.13 7.66
N VAL A 56 8.99 -2.85 8.64
CA VAL A 56 10.38 -3.26 8.63
C VAL A 56 10.55 -4.44 9.57
N ASP A 57 10.83 -5.62 9.01
CA ASP A 57 11.18 -6.81 9.78
C ASP A 57 12.69 -6.83 10.02
N GLY A 58 13.08 -6.79 11.29
CA GLY A 58 14.47 -6.77 11.71
C GLY A 58 15.09 -8.16 11.62
N HIS A 59 16.07 -8.34 10.73
CA HIS A 59 16.79 -9.60 10.62
C HIS A 59 18.30 -9.39 10.76
N ARG A 60 18.94 -10.12 11.69
CA ARG A 60 20.40 -10.12 11.86
C ARG A 60 21.07 -11.06 10.85
N GLY A 61 22.34 -10.82 10.51
CA GLY A 61 23.16 -11.73 9.69
C GLY A 61 23.56 -11.19 8.30
N LYS A 62 24.83 -11.41 7.92
CA LYS A 62 25.46 -10.88 6.70
C LYS A 62 24.96 -11.51 5.39
N LYS A 63 24.41 -12.73 5.44
CA LYS A 63 24.01 -13.52 4.25
C LYS A 63 22.54 -13.40 3.85
N VAL A 64 21.77 -12.55 4.53
CA VAL A 64 20.32 -12.47 4.28
C VAL A 64 20.06 -11.49 3.14
N TYR A 65 19.57 -12.05 2.04
CA TYR A 65 19.29 -11.35 0.79
C TYR A 65 18.24 -10.24 0.94
N GLY A 66 18.46 -9.11 0.25
CA GLY A 66 17.43 -8.06 0.09
C GLY A 66 17.16 -7.20 1.31
N LYS A 67 18.02 -7.26 2.35
CA LYS A 67 17.96 -6.33 3.48
C LYS A 67 18.63 -5.02 3.13
N ALA A 68 18.10 -3.94 3.69
CA ALA A 68 18.69 -2.62 3.57
C ALA A 68 18.59 -1.84 4.88
N ARG A 69 19.29 -0.69 4.91
CA ARG A 69 19.20 0.28 5.99
C ARG A 69 18.00 1.18 5.74
N HIS A 70 17.08 1.24 6.70
CA HIS A 70 15.87 2.05 6.62
C HIS A 70 15.85 3.05 7.77
N ARG A 71 15.51 4.31 7.48
CA ARG A 71 15.28 5.31 8.53
C ARG A 71 14.03 4.92 9.33
N ASP A 72 14.16 4.86 10.64
CA ASP A 72 13.04 4.67 11.56
C ASP A 72 12.51 6.05 11.95
N ALA A 73 11.44 6.50 11.29
CA ALA A 73 10.89 7.83 11.50
C ALA A 73 10.29 8.02 12.90
N VAL A 74 9.87 6.94 13.56
CA VAL A 74 9.25 7.00 14.90
C VAL A 74 10.31 7.19 15.97
N GLN A 75 11.48 6.57 15.81
CA GLN A 75 12.61 6.71 16.74
C GLN A 75 13.56 7.84 16.36
N SER A 76 13.41 8.44 15.17
CA SER A 76 14.23 9.57 14.74
C SER A 76 13.63 10.89 15.24
N THR A 77 14.48 11.77 15.77
CA THR A 77 14.16 13.18 16.00
C THR A 77 14.74 14.06 14.89
N HIS A 78 14.49 15.36 14.94
CA HIS A 78 15.12 16.31 14.01
C HIS A 78 16.66 16.34 14.15
N SER A 79 17.18 16.08 15.35
CA SER A 79 18.62 16.07 15.65
C SER A 79 19.27 14.70 15.55
N HIS A 80 18.50 13.60 15.67
CA HIS A 80 19.05 12.25 15.71
C HIS A 80 18.28 11.31 14.77
N THR A 81 18.97 10.75 13.78
CA THR A 81 18.37 9.80 12.83
C THR A 81 18.68 8.36 13.24
N VAL A 82 17.65 7.62 13.63
CA VAL A 82 17.75 6.19 13.95
C VAL A 82 17.52 5.37 12.69
N TYR A 83 18.34 4.33 12.51
CA TYR A 83 18.23 3.41 11.39
C TYR A 83 17.94 1.99 11.87
N ARG A 84 16.97 1.33 11.23
CA ARG A 84 16.74 -0.11 11.35
C ARG A 84 17.26 -0.83 10.12
N TYR A 85 17.96 -1.93 10.37
CA TYR A 85 18.40 -2.85 9.32
C TYR A 85 17.44 -4.03 9.23
N GLY A 86 16.93 -4.30 8.03
CA GLY A 86 15.93 -5.33 7.87
C GLY A 86 15.38 -5.40 6.46
N HIS A 87 14.37 -6.25 6.30
CA HIS A 87 13.53 -6.24 5.11
C HIS A 87 12.42 -5.24 5.31
N LYS A 88 12.25 -4.32 4.36
CA LYS A 88 11.09 -3.45 4.33
C LYS A 88 10.03 -4.06 3.42
N TRP A 89 8.92 -4.48 3.98
CA TRP A 89 7.81 -5.11 3.29
C TRP A 89 6.69 -4.09 3.08
N VAL A 90 6.25 -3.99 1.83
CA VAL A 90 5.02 -3.28 1.46
C VAL A 90 3.90 -4.31 1.46
N VAL A 91 2.91 -4.11 2.32
CA VAL A 91 1.83 -5.07 2.59
C VAL A 91 0.50 -4.48 2.15
N LEU A 92 -0.22 -5.19 1.30
CA LEU A 92 -1.62 -4.92 0.97
C LEU A 92 -2.48 -5.99 1.65
N ALA A 93 -3.34 -5.53 2.55
CA ALA A 93 -4.25 -6.37 3.33
C ALA A 93 -5.71 -6.03 2.99
N VAL A 94 -6.59 -7.00 3.11
CA VAL A 94 -8.03 -6.80 3.06
C VAL A 94 -8.57 -6.66 4.48
N LEU A 95 -9.47 -5.70 4.70
CA LEU A 95 -10.15 -5.56 5.99
C LEU A 95 -11.31 -6.52 6.04
N ILE A 96 -11.33 -7.47 6.96
CA ILE A 96 -12.44 -8.41 7.13
C ILE A 96 -13.07 -8.24 8.51
N GLN A 97 -14.37 -8.48 8.59
CA GLN A 97 -15.08 -8.50 9.86
C GLN A 97 -15.21 -9.96 10.30
N LEU A 98 -14.49 -10.33 11.36
CA LEU A 98 -14.59 -11.68 11.93
C LEU A 98 -15.71 -11.72 12.97
N PRO A 99 -16.47 -12.84 13.07
CA PRO A 99 -17.41 -13.04 14.16
C PRO A 99 -16.72 -12.92 15.52
N GLY A 100 -17.34 -12.21 16.47
CA GLY A 100 -16.81 -12.02 17.82
C GLY A 100 -15.69 -10.99 17.96
N VAL A 101 -15.24 -10.35 16.88
CA VAL A 101 -14.24 -9.26 16.95
C VAL A 101 -14.93 -7.92 16.75
N GLY A 102 -14.93 -7.03 17.74
CA GLY A 102 -15.63 -5.73 17.66
C GLY A 102 -15.05 -4.73 16.64
N ARG A 103 -13.96 -5.08 15.95
CA ARG A 103 -13.28 -4.21 14.96
C ARG A 103 -12.88 -4.99 13.70
N PRO A 104 -12.78 -4.32 12.54
CA PRO A 104 -12.23 -4.94 11.35
C PRO A 104 -10.79 -5.40 11.57
N MET A 105 -10.46 -6.57 11.04
CA MET A 105 -9.13 -7.16 11.07
C MET A 105 -8.47 -7.03 9.71
N ALA A 106 -7.19 -6.67 9.67
CA ALA A 106 -6.42 -6.62 8.43
C ALA A 106 -5.80 -7.99 8.14
N LEU A 107 -6.22 -8.63 7.04
CA LEU A 107 -5.66 -9.89 6.57
C LEU A 107 -4.74 -9.63 5.36
N PRO A 108 -3.41 -9.82 5.49
CA PRO A 108 -2.48 -9.64 4.38
C PRO A 108 -2.80 -10.56 3.20
N LEU A 109 -2.91 -9.99 2.00
CA LEU A 109 -3.12 -10.74 0.75
C LEU A 109 -1.89 -10.73 -0.14
N LEU A 110 -1.27 -9.57 -0.27
CA LEU A 110 -0.14 -9.35 -1.16
C LEU A 110 0.98 -8.62 -0.42
N ILE A 111 2.20 -9.07 -0.65
CA ILE A 111 3.40 -8.46 -0.07
C ILE A 111 4.45 -8.27 -1.15
N ALA A 112 5.19 -7.16 -1.08
CA ALA A 112 6.32 -6.88 -1.94
C ALA A 112 7.51 -6.45 -1.10
N LEU A 113 8.70 -6.98 -1.42
CA LEU A 113 9.93 -6.54 -0.80
C LEU A 113 10.37 -5.19 -1.40
N TYR A 114 10.49 -4.17 -0.56
CA TYR A 114 11.19 -2.95 -0.91
C TYR A 114 12.68 -3.17 -0.87
N ARG A 115 13.36 -2.67 -1.89
CA ARG A 115 14.81 -2.79 -2.07
C ARG A 115 15.35 -1.42 -2.40
N ASP A 116 16.44 -1.05 -1.77
CA ASP A 116 17.07 0.24 -1.98
C ASP A 116 17.64 0.36 -3.40
N GLN A 117 17.99 1.58 -3.78
CA GLN A 117 18.43 1.88 -5.13
C GLN A 117 19.78 1.23 -5.44
N LYS A 118 20.70 1.16 -4.47
CA LYS A 118 22.04 0.57 -4.66
C LYS A 118 21.93 -0.92 -4.94
N THR A 119 21.14 -1.65 -4.14
CA THR A 119 20.93 -3.09 -4.37
C THR A 119 20.20 -3.38 -5.69
N ASN A 120 19.21 -2.58 -6.09
CA ASN A 120 18.57 -2.78 -7.39
C ASN A 120 19.54 -2.51 -8.55
N ALA A 121 20.34 -1.45 -8.48
CA ALA A 121 21.32 -1.12 -9.51
C ALA A 121 22.38 -2.23 -9.67
N ALA A 122 22.89 -2.75 -8.56
CA ALA A 122 23.85 -3.87 -8.57
C ALA A 122 23.29 -5.14 -9.23
N GLU A 123 21.97 -5.33 -9.23
CA GLU A 123 21.30 -6.47 -9.86
C GLU A 123 20.70 -6.16 -11.24
N GLY A 124 21.01 -4.99 -11.82
CA GLY A 124 20.46 -4.58 -13.12
C GLY A 124 18.94 -4.38 -13.11
N ARG A 125 18.34 -4.12 -11.93
CA ARG A 125 16.90 -3.93 -11.77
C ARG A 125 16.55 -2.46 -11.66
N ARG A 126 15.39 -2.09 -12.21
CA ARG A 126 14.80 -0.77 -11.97
C ARG A 126 14.37 -0.65 -10.51
N HIS A 127 14.88 0.36 -9.81
CA HIS A 127 14.43 0.70 -8.47
C HIS A 127 12.95 1.14 -8.49
N LYS A 128 12.19 0.67 -7.49
CA LYS A 128 10.80 1.04 -7.27
C LYS A 128 10.62 1.63 -5.89
N THR A 129 9.95 2.79 -5.83
CA THR A 129 9.53 3.38 -4.56
C THR A 129 8.43 2.54 -3.91
N GLN A 130 8.16 2.79 -2.64
CA GLN A 130 7.14 2.06 -1.88
C GLN A 130 5.74 2.30 -2.45
N ALA A 131 5.44 3.55 -2.82
CA ALA A 131 4.21 3.89 -3.53
C ALA A 131 4.09 3.16 -4.87
N GLN A 132 5.20 2.97 -5.61
CA GLN A 132 5.21 2.19 -6.85
C GLN A 132 4.95 0.71 -6.62
N LEU A 133 5.52 0.13 -5.57
CA LEU A 133 5.25 -1.24 -5.17
C LEU A 133 3.77 -1.40 -4.79
N MET A 134 3.22 -0.49 -3.97
CA MET A 134 1.81 -0.50 -3.60
C MET A 134 0.88 -0.38 -4.82
N CYS A 135 1.16 0.53 -5.75
CA CYS A 135 0.41 0.62 -7.01
C CYS A 135 0.49 -0.70 -7.80
N GLY A 136 1.64 -1.36 -7.80
CA GLY A 136 1.81 -2.68 -8.42
C GLY A 136 0.95 -3.76 -7.76
N LEU A 137 0.90 -3.79 -6.43
CA LEU A 137 0.05 -4.73 -5.69
C LEU A 137 -1.44 -4.48 -5.96
N LEU A 138 -1.88 -3.21 -5.95
CA LEU A 138 -3.25 -2.82 -6.28
C LEU A 138 -3.62 -3.18 -7.72
N ALA A 139 -2.70 -2.94 -8.68
CA ALA A 139 -2.93 -3.30 -10.08
C ALA A 139 -3.08 -4.83 -10.25
N LEU A 140 -2.30 -5.62 -9.52
CA LEU A 140 -2.41 -7.07 -9.51
C LEU A 140 -3.76 -7.52 -8.95
N LEU A 141 -4.19 -6.95 -7.83
CA LEU A 141 -5.47 -7.26 -7.20
C LEU A 141 -6.65 -6.90 -8.12
N MET A 142 -6.67 -5.69 -8.69
CA MET A 142 -7.70 -5.27 -9.64
C MET A 142 -7.74 -6.16 -10.89
N ARG A 143 -6.58 -6.60 -11.38
CA ARG A 143 -6.51 -7.54 -12.51
C ARG A 143 -7.12 -8.91 -12.16
N TRP A 144 -6.98 -9.36 -10.91
CA TRP A 144 -7.56 -10.63 -10.48
C TRP A 144 -9.08 -10.55 -10.31
N PHE A 145 -9.62 -9.38 -9.96
CA PHE A 145 -11.03 -9.16 -9.69
C PHE A 145 -11.59 -7.98 -10.50
N PRO A 146 -11.69 -8.11 -11.83
CA PRO A 146 -12.04 -6.97 -12.70
C PRO A 146 -13.45 -6.42 -12.46
N GLN A 147 -14.34 -7.22 -11.88
CA GLN A 147 -15.72 -6.84 -11.57
C GLN A 147 -15.89 -6.23 -10.16
N ARG A 148 -14.86 -6.32 -9.31
CA ARG A 148 -14.93 -5.81 -7.94
C ARG A 148 -14.46 -4.36 -7.90
N LYS A 149 -15.04 -3.59 -6.98
CA LYS A 149 -14.58 -2.24 -6.63
C LYS A 149 -13.83 -2.29 -5.30
N PHE A 150 -12.82 -1.44 -5.17
CA PHE A 150 -11.90 -1.40 -4.05
C PHE A 150 -11.87 -0.01 -3.42
N ALA A 151 -12.02 0.03 -2.10
CA ALA A 151 -11.69 1.21 -1.30
C ALA A 151 -10.33 1.00 -0.66
N PHE A 152 -9.35 1.84 -0.99
CA PHE A 152 -7.99 1.71 -0.51
C PHE A 152 -7.65 2.81 0.50
N ALA A 153 -7.25 2.42 1.70
CA ALA A 153 -6.65 3.32 2.67
C ALA A 153 -5.18 2.98 2.88
N GLY A 154 -4.33 3.99 3.04
CA GLY A 154 -2.92 3.78 3.35
C GLY A 154 -2.35 4.92 4.15
N ASP A 155 -1.16 4.72 4.69
CA ASP A 155 -0.41 5.72 5.44
C ASP A 155 0.01 6.92 4.55
N ASN A 156 0.57 7.95 5.17
CA ASN A 156 0.98 9.17 4.44
C ASN A 156 2.05 8.89 3.36
N VAL A 157 2.85 7.82 3.50
CA VAL A 157 3.86 7.43 2.50
C VAL A 157 3.19 6.92 1.22
N SER A 158 2.00 6.32 1.33
CA SER A 158 1.15 5.99 0.19
C SER A 158 0.43 7.19 -0.43
N GLY A 159 0.43 8.37 0.21
CA GLY A 159 -0.28 9.59 -0.18
C GLY A 159 0.35 10.40 -1.33
N THR A 160 1.34 9.87 -2.02
CA THR A 160 2.08 10.59 -3.08
C THR A 160 1.19 10.99 -4.27
N HIS A 161 1.60 12.03 -5.01
CA HIS A 161 0.99 12.39 -6.30
C HIS A 161 0.89 11.20 -7.26
N GLN A 162 1.85 10.27 -7.19
CA GLN A 162 1.84 9.06 -7.99
C GLN A 162 0.64 8.16 -7.65
N MET A 163 0.36 7.91 -6.37
CA MET A 163 -0.82 7.14 -5.96
C MET A 163 -2.12 7.85 -6.32
N CYS A 164 -2.19 9.20 -6.21
CA CYS A 164 -3.34 9.97 -6.71
C CYS A 164 -3.60 9.73 -8.19
N ARG A 165 -2.56 9.84 -9.01
CA ARG A 165 -2.67 9.66 -10.46
C ARG A 165 -3.05 8.23 -10.82
N PHE A 166 -2.48 7.25 -10.11
CA PHE A 166 -2.85 5.84 -10.26
C PHE A 166 -4.34 5.62 -9.93
N ALA A 167 -4.80 6.06 -8.77
CA ALA A 167 -6.20 5.95 -8.37
C ALA A 167 -7.14 6.67 -9.34
N TYR A 168 -6.79 7.86 -9.82
CA TYR A 168 -7.57 8.58 -10.83
C TYR A 168 -7.67 7.82 -12.16
N ARG A 169 -6.57 7.21 -12.61
CA ARG A 169 -6.56 6.37 -13.81
C ARG A 169 -7.47 5.13 -13.65
N HIS A 170 -7.53 4.58 -12.44
CA HIS A 170 -8.33 3.40 -12.10
C HIS A 170 -9.65 3.73 -11.37
N ARG A 171 -10.14 4.97 -11.46
CA ARG A 171 -11.29 5.48 -10.67
C ARG A 171 -12.61 4.72 -10.81
N ARG A 172 -12.75 3.89 -11.85
CA ARG A 172 -13.91 3.00 -12.04
C ARG A 172 -13.92 1.82 -11.05
N GLN A 173 -12.74 1.41 -10.61
CA GLN A 173 -12.53 0.25 -9.72
C GLN A 173 -11.85 0.62 -8.40
N LEU A 174 -11.13 1.74 -8.30
CA LEU A 174 -10.34 2.10 -7.12
C LEU A 174 -10.73 3.47 -6.56
N SER A 175 -11.12 3.50 -5.29
CA SER A 175 -11.43 4.70 -4.54
C SER A 175 -10.43 4.86 -3.39
N PRO A 176 -9.53 5.86 -3.42
CA PRO A 176 -8.57 6.08 -2.36
C PRO A 176 -9.22 6.84 -1.20
N VAL A 177 -9.03 6.36 0.03
CA VAL A 177 -9.47 6.99 1.28
C VAL A 177 -8.25 7.43 2.05
N ARG A 178 -8.19 8.70 2.46
CA ARG A 178 -6.99 9.28 3.05
C ARG A 178 -7.34 10.32 4.10
N LYS A 179 -6.46 10.49 5.06
CA LYS A 179 -6.44 11.72 5.87
C LYS A 179 -5.95 12.86 4.99
N PHE A 180 -6.68 13.97 5.02
CA PHE A 180 -6.36 15.17 4.27
C PHE A 180 -5.81 16.22 5.25
N ILE A 181 -4.67 16.83 4.93
CA ILE A 181 -4.05 17.85 5.79
C ILE A 181 -4.90 19.11 5.73
N ALA A 182 -5.26 19.67 6.89
CA ALA A 182 -6.19 20.79 6.98
C ALA A 182 -5.67 22.07 6.29
N ASP A 183 -4.35 22.28 6.30
CA ASP A 183 -3.68 23.46 5.76
C ASP A 183 -3.13 23.26 4.32
N VAL A 184 -3.58 22.23 3.60
CA VAL A 184 -3.05 21.96 2.26
C VAL A 184 -3.58 22.97 1.24
N ASN A 185 -2.67 23.50 0.41
CA ASN A 185 -3.03 24.39 -0.69
C ASN A 185 -3.75 23.62 -1.80
N LEU A 186 -5.02 23.94 -2.00
CA LEU A 186 -5.85 23.39 -3.06
C LEU A 186 -5.83 24.31 -4.28
N TYR A 187 -5.82 23.73 -5.47
CA TYR A 187 -5.89 24.47 -6.74
C TYR A 187 -6.85 23.79 -7.68
N ARG A 188 -7.53 24.57 -8.53
CA ARG A 188 -8.27 24.04 -9.67
C ARG A 188 -7.32 23.36 -10.67
N PRO A 189 -7.81 22.44 -11.52
CA PRO A 189 -7.04 21.93 -12.65
C PRO A 189 -6.47 23.09 -13.49
N PRO A 190 -5.27 22.94 -14.07
CA PRO A 190 -4.71 23.95 -14.94
C PRO A 190 -5.66 24.22 -16.12
N PRO A 191 -5.87 25.50 -16.50
CA PRO A 191 -6.75 25.83 -17.62
C PRO A 191 -6.21 25.25 -18.92
N ARG A 192 -7.10 24.93 -19.87
CA ARG A 192 -6.69 24.53 -21.23
C ARG A 192 -5.88 25.67 -21.85
N ARG A 193 -4.73 25.32 -22.44
CA ARG A 193 -3.86 26.29 -23.12
C ARG A 193 -4.60 26.85 -24.33
N LYS A 194 -4.63 28.17 -24.47
CA LYS A 194 -5.03 28.82 -25.72
C LYS A 194 -3.85 28.79 -26.70
N LEU A 195 -4.11 28.44 -27.95
CA LEU A 195 -3.12 28.53 -29.03
C LEU A 195 -2.59 29.97 -29.13
N GLY A 196 -1.28 30.13 -29.38
CA GLY A 196 -0.64 31.44 -29.54
C GLY A 196 -0.07 32.09 -28.27
N ILE A 197 -0.29 31.53 -27.07
CA ILE A 197 0.33 32.06 -25.84
C ILE A 197 1.75 31.50 -25.68
N ASN A 198 2.74 32.39 -25.73
CA ASN A 198 4.14 32.11 -25.40
C ASN A 198 4.34 32.02 -23.88
N GLY A 199 5.21 31.08 -23.46
CA GLY A 199 5.59 30.90 -22.05
C GLY A 199 5.35 29.48 -21.51
N ARG A 200 5.89 29.24 -20.30
CA ARG A 200 5.81 27.95 -19.62
C ARG A 200 4.35 27.59 -19.30
N PRO A 201 3.86 26.39 -19.67
CA PRO A 201 2.51 25.95 -19.34
C PRO A 201 2.24 26.02 -17.83
N ARG A 202 1.09 26.58 -17.45
CA ARG A 202 0.66 26.59 -16.05
C ARG A 202 0.43 25.15 -15.57
N ILE A 203 1.00 24.83 -14.41
CA ILE A 203 0.89 23.50 -13.77
C ILE A 203 -0.32 23.46 -12.82
N LYS A 204 -0.77 24.62 -12.33
CA LYS A 204 -1.87 24.79 -11.37
C LYS A 204 -2.87 25.82 -11.88
N GLY A 205 -4.16 25.63 -11.59
CA GLY A 205 -5.22 26.61 -11.80
C GLY A 205 -5.34 27.61 -10.64
N ALA A 206 -6.49 28.27 -10.54
CA ALA A 206 -6.78 29.20 -9.45
C ALA A 206 -6.69 28.51 -8.08
N SER A 207 -6.23 29.25 -7.06
CA SER A 207 -6.23 28.78 -5.67
C SER A 207 -7.66 28.55 -5.19
N LEU A 208 -7.85 27.48 -4.42
CA LEU A 208 -9.10 27.16 -3.74
C LEU A 208 -8.91 27.39 -2.24
N PRO A 209 -10.00 27.66 -1.48
CA PRO A 209 -9.93 27.78 -0.03
C PRO A 209 -9.32 26.54 0.61
N LYS A 210 -8.55 26.74 1.68
CA LYS A 210 -7.94 25.63 2.41
C LYS A 210 -9.01 24.83 3.15
N PRO A 211 -8.82 23.51 3.35
CA PRO A 211 -9.80 22.71 4.08
C PRO A 211 -10.15 23.25 5.48
N CYS A 212 -9.18 23.81 6.21
CA CYS A 212 -9.42 24.44 7.52
C CYS A 212 -10.36 25.65 7.42
N GLU A 213 -10.22 26.49 6.40
CA GLU A 213 -11.07 27.67 6.15
C GLU A 213 -12.50 27.25 5.79
N ILE A 214 -12.65 26.18 4.99
CA ILE A 214 -13.97 25.63 4.62
C ILE A 214 -14.68 25.04 5.84
N VAL A 215 -13.97 24.34 6.72
CA VAL A 215 -14.56 23.76 7.94
C VAL A 215 -14.88 24.86 8.96
N GLY A 216 -14.00 25.86 9.12
CA GLY A 216 -14.21 26.99 10.01
C GLY A 216 -15.42 27.84 9.63
N SER A 217 -15.55 28.19 8.35
CA SER A 217 -16.69 28.96 7.82
C SER A 217 -18.04 28.25 7.99
N ARG A 218 -18.06 26.90 8.00
CA ARG A 218 -19.29 26.12 8.24
C ARG A 218 -19.69 25.99 9.71
N ARG A 219 -18.77 26.23 10.66
CA ARG A 219 -19.07 26.18 12.10
C ARG A 219 -19.65 27.48 12.65
N GLY A 220 -19.46 28.61 11.95
CA GLY A 220 -20.00 29.93 12.35
C GLY A 220 -21.40 30.25 11.81
N GLY A 221 -22.11 29.26 11.26
CA GLY A 221 -23.45 29.43 10.66
C GLY A 221 -24.55 28.64 11.38
N ARG A 222 -24.46 28.50 12.71
CA ARG A 222 -25.55 28.03 13.57
C ARG A 222 -25.83 29.06 14.64
#